data_AF-A0A212I355-F1
#
_entry.id   AF-A0A212I355-F1
#
_cell.length_a   1.000
_cell.length_b   1.000
_cell.length_c   1.000
_cell.angle_alpha   90.00
_cell.angle_beta   90.00
_cell.angle_gamma   90.00
#
_symmetry.space_group_name_H-M   'P 1'
#
loop_
_entity.id
_entity.type
_entity.pdbx_description
1 polymer ?
#
loop_
_entity_poly.entity_id
_entity_poly.type
_entity_poly.pdbx_seq_one_letter_code
_entity_poly.pdbx_strand_id
1 'polypeptide(L)'
;MPIFERSDKGNYMANAQYEKGKIILEYSKNQVRKAGECIRKGNGDIDNAIEIIQQYRAAHLYPLMIIKNLVWKHAQKINKNAIIARRLKRLPTIIDKLRRKTLDGKTKNSIAVTRMGDIGGCRVIVENRLELLLLDSSLDKSRTTHNSKVKDYITSPKATGYRGIHRIYSCYSRDEEHQWKGFDIEVQLRTKLQHLWATTVEVVDLCEGRSLKTNPFESNPSWIEFFRIMSEFIADEEGFIFITPQNKNILKAQLISHNNKLNAIEKLLSFNRLFSDKQINLSQRKSGYVIIAIKGNSIYYKTFSPTQKHKAVAQYSIIEKDDNYNSLFVEMDDLRKLSSAYPNYLIDTRFFIDKFELYTNTNYWAKPR
;
A
#
# COMPACT_ATOMS: atom_id res chain seq x y z
N MET A 1 -42.99 30.59 31.09
CA MET A 1 -42.26 30.43 29.81
C MET A 1 -41.35 29.21 29.96
N PRO A 2 -41.59 28.09 29.29
CA PRO A 2 -40.74 26.91 29.41
C PRO A 2 -39.54 27.00 28.47
N ILE A 3 -38.41 26.54 28.99
CA ILE A 3 -37.10 26.42 28.36
C ILE A 3 -37.19 25.36 27.26
N PHE A 4 -36.80 25.71 26.03
CA PHE A 4 -36.70 24.78 24.91
C PHE A 4 -35.58 23.76 25.16
N GLU A 5 -35.94 22.51 25.41
CA GLU A 5 -35.07 21.34 25.25
C GLU A 5 -34.62 21.25 23.78
N ARG A 6 -33.32 21.44 23.53
CA ARG A 6 -32.71 21.05 22.26
C ARG A 6 -32.59 19.53 22.24
N SER A 7 -33.28 18.91 21.30
CA SER A 7 -33.32 17.46 21.13
C SER A 7 -31.94 16.85 20.83
N ASP A 8 -31.46 15.99 21.73
CA ASP A 8 -30.27 15.14 21.59
C ASP A 8 -30.40 14.04 20.51
N LYS A 9 -31.52 13.97 19.78
CA LYS A 9 -31.80 12.90 18.82
C LYS A 9 -30.86 12.87 17.61
N GLY A 10 -30.21 13.99 17.27
CA GLY A 10 -29.25 14.06 16.16
C GLY A 10 -27.90 13.39 16.44
N ASN A 11 -27.47 13.36 17.71
CA ASN A 11 -26.16 12.79 18.11
C ASN A 11 -26.22 11.26 18.24
N TYR A 12 -27.39 10.71 18.61
CA TYR A 12 -27.62 9.27 18.73
C TYR A 12 -27.68 8.55 17.37
N MET A 13 -28.26 9.16 16.33
CA MET A 13 -28.35 8.52 15.00
C MET A 13 -27.00 8.43 14.28
N ALA A 14 -26.14 9.45 14.42
CA ALA A 14 -24.78 9.38 13.91
C ALA A 14 -24.02 8.24 14.60
N ASN A 15 -24.04 8.18 15.94
CA ASN A 15 -23.37 7.14 16.73
C ASN A 15 -23.85 5.71 16.43
N ALA A 16 -25.15 5.50 16.22
CA ALA A 16 -25.69 4.17 15.88
C ALA A 16 -25.24 3.68 14.48
N GLN A 17 -25.01 4.60 13.54
CA GLN A 17 -24.44 4.27 12.23
C GLN A 17 -22.91 4.07 12.31
N TYR A 18 -22.24 4.74 13.26
CA TYR A 18 -20.82 4.53 13.60
C TYR A 18 -20.53 3.19 14.28
N GLU A 19 -21.45 2.66 15.08
CA GLU A 19 -21.29 1.39 15.82
C GLU A 19 -21.44 0.17 14.91
N LYS A 20 -22.38 0.20 13.95
CA LYS A 20 -22.69 -0.92 13.04
C LYS A 20 -21.55 -1.34 12.09
N GLY A 21 -20.46 -0.57 12.03
CA GLY A 21 -19.30 -0.83 11.16
C GLY A 21 -18.04 -1.31 11.87
N LYS A 22 -18.04 -1.40 13.20
CA LYS A 22 -16.89 -1.82 14.01
C LYS A 22 -16.89 -3.33 14.13
N ILE A 23 -15.80 -3.95 13.71
CA ILE A 23 -15.56 -5.37 13.96
C ILE A 23 -14.74 -5.45 15.23
N ILE A 24 -15.36 -5.96 16.29
CA ILE A 24 -14.71 -6.21 17.58
C ILE A 24 -13.96 -7.54 17.45
N LEU A 25 -12.75 -7.57 17.99
CA LEU A 25 -11.97 -8.80 18.03
C LEU A 25 -12.50 -9.67 19.17
N GLU A 26 -13.07 -10.83 18.85
CA GLU A 26 -13.60 -11.79 19.83
C GLU A 26 -12.50 -12.54 20.59
N TYR A 27 -11.27 -12.53 20.04
CA TYR A 27 -10.12 -13.27 20.54
C TYR A 27 -9.12 -12.36 21.27
N SER A 28 -8.54 -12.83 22.37
CA SER A 28 -7.40 -12.16 22.99
C SER A 28 -6.20 -12.09 22.04
N LYS A 29 -5.33 -11.08 22.19
CA LYS A 29 -4.07 -11.00 21.42
C LYS A 29 -3.20 -12.25 21.57
N ASN A 30 -3.28 -12.93 22.71
CA ASN A 30 -2.56 -14.17 22.94
C ASN A 30 -3.11 -15.33 22.10
N GLN A 31 -4.44 -15.43 21.94
CA GLN A 31 -5.07 -16.40 21.04
C GLN A 31 -4.69 -16.12 19.58
N VAL A 32 -4.73 -14.85 19.14
CA VAL A 32 -4.26 -14.47 17.79
C VAL A 32 -2.79 -14.84 17.57
N ARG A 33 -1.93 -14.60 18.56
CA ARG A 33 -0.52 -15.01 18.50
C ARG A 33 -0.37 -16.52 18.34
N LYS A 34 -1.09 -17.31 19.15
CA LYS A 34 -1.09 -18.78 19.07
C LYS A 34 -1.61 -19.29 17.73
N ALA A 35 -2.66 -18.69 17.17
CA ALA A 35 -3.16 -19.01 15.84
C ALA A 35 -2.10 -18.76 14.75
N GLY A 36 -1.39 -17.63 14.82
CA GLY A 36 -0.26 -17.37 13.93
C GLY A 36 0.89 -18.38 14.07
N GLU A 37 1.15 -18.86 15.28
CA GLU A 37 2.15 -19.90 15.53
C GLU A 37 1.73 -21.27 15.00
N CYS A 38 0.45 -21.64 15.13
CA CYS A 38 -0.16 -22.83 14.53
C CYS A 38 0.08 -22.85 13.00
N ILE A 39 -0.29 -21.77 12.30
CA ILE A 39 -0.10 -21.64 10.84
C ILE A 39 1.39 -21.74 10.46
N ARG A 40 2.27 -21.08 11.22
CA ARG A 40 3.72 -21.06 10.97
C ARG A 40 4.38 -22.43 11.16
N LYS A 41 3.97 -23.19 12.17
CA LYS A 41 4.51 -24.52 12.47
C LYS A 41 3.84 -25.63 11.65
N GLY A 42 2.68 -25.36 11.06
CA GLY A 42 1.89 -26.34 10.32
C GLY A 42 1.36 -27.46 11.22
N ASN A 43 1.03 -27.16 12.48
CA ASN A 43 0.56 -28.14 13.44
C ASN A 43 -0.73 -27.69 14.15
N GLY A 44 -1.58 -28.65 14.53
CA GLY A 44 -2.88 -28.36 15.14
C GLY A 44 -3.96 -28.03 14.12
N ASP A 45 -5.02 -27.37 14.58
CA ASP A 45 -6.16 -26.95 13.75
C ASP A 45 -5.82 -25.68 12.97
N ILE A 46 -5.39 -25.86 11.72
CA ILE A 46 -4.99 -24.78 10.81
C ILE A 46 -6.20 -23.98 10.35
N ASP A 47 -7.35 -24.61 10.14
CA ASP A 47 -8.54 -23.95 9.60
C ASP A 47 -9.10 -22.96 10.62
N ASN A 48 -9.26 -23.39 11.88
CA ASN A 48 -9.64 -22.48 12.96
C ASN A 48 -8.59 -21.37 13.17
N ALA A 49 -7.30 -21.69 13.06
CA ALA A 49 -6.26 -20.66 13.14
C ALA A 49 -6.40 -19.60 12.02
N ILE A 50 -6.74 -20.01 10.80
CA ILE A 50 -7.00 -19.10 9.68
C ILE A 50 -8.22 -18.21 9.97
N GLU A 51 -9.29 -18.76 10.53
CA GLU A 51 -10.49 -18.00 10.92
C GLU A 51 -10.17 -16.92 11.98
N ILE A 52 -9.39 -17.26 13.00
CA ILE A 52 -8.93 -16.31 14.03
C ILE A 52 -8.10 -15.19 13.38
N ILE A 53 -7.19 -15.51 12.47
CA ILE A 53 -6.39 -14.50 11.75
C ILE A 53 -7.27 -13.63 10.84
N GLN A 54 -8.29 -14.21 10.20
CA GLN A 54 -9.24 -13.48 9.38
C GLN A 54 -10.06 -12.48 10.20
N GLN A 55 -10.55 -12.87 11.38
CA GLN A 55 -11.22 -11.96 12.31
C GLN A 55 -10.27 -10.86 12.80
N TYR A 56 -9.04 -11.21 13.18
CA TYR A 56 -8.03 -10.23 13.59
C TYR A 56 -7.75 -9.19 12.50
N ARG A 57 -7.59 -9.65 11.26
CA ARG A 57 -7.46 -8.78 10.10
C ARG A 57 -8.69 -7.87 9.92
N ALA A 58 -9.90 -8.40 10.06
CA ALA A 58 -11.13 -7.63 9.91
C ALA A 58 -11.28 -6.54 11.01
N ALA A 59 -10.85 -6.84 12.24
CA ALA A 59 -10.84 -5.88 13.36
C ALA A 59 -9.93 -4.66 13.12
N HIS A 60 -8.97 -4.72 12.18
CA HIS A 60 -8.16 -3.56 11.79
C HIS A 60 -8.93 -2.49 11.00
N LEU A 61 -10.15 -2.77 10.53
CA LEU A 61 -10.94 -1.79 9.76
C LEU A 61 -11.19 -0.49 10.53
N TYR A 62 -11.52 -0.59 11.82
CA TYR A 62 -11.80 0.59 12.65
C TYR A 62 -10.52 1.41 12.92
N PRO A 63 -9.42 0.84 13.44
CA PRO A 63 -8.15 1.55 13.57
C PRO A 63 -7.68 2.20 12.27
N LEU A 64 -7.80 1.48 11.15
CA LEU A 64 -7.43 1.98 9.83
C LEU A 64 -8.25 3.22 9.43
N MET A 65 -9.55 3.24 9.73
CA MET A 65 -10.41 4.40 9.49
C MET A 65 -9.98 5.60 10.33
N ILE A 66 -9.68 5.40 11.62
CA ILE A 66 -9.26 6.47 12.53
C ILE A 66 -7.93 7.09 12.06
N ILE A 67 -6.93 6.25 11.79
CA ILE A 67 -5.62 6.73 11.31
C ILE A 67 -5.75 7.38 9.93
N LYS A 68 -6.58 6.85 9.02
CA LYS A 68 -6.88 7.51 7.74
C LYS A 68 -7.45 8.90 7.94
N ASN A 69 -8.41 9.07 8.86
CA ASN A 69 -9.05 10.36 9.12
C ASN A 69 -8.06 11.38 9.72
N LEU A 70 -7.18 10.93 10.62
CA LEU A 70 -6.07 11.74 11.12
C LEU A 70 -5.22 12.24 9.95
N VAL A 71 -4.69 11.33 9.14
CA VAL A 71 -3.79 11.66 8.04
C VAL A 71 -4.46 12.51 6.98
N TRP A 72 -5.73 12.23 6.65
CA TRP A 72 -6.53 13.01 5.72
C TRP A 72 -6.65 14.47 6.14
N LYS A 73 -6.89 14.76 7.43
CA LYS A 73 -6.96 16.14 7.94
C LYS A 73 -5.66 16.92 7.73
N HIS A 74 -4.50 16.25 7.85
CA HIS A 74 -3.20 16.88 7.61
C HIS A 74 -2.91 17.04 6.12
N ALA A 75 -3.15 16.00 5.32
CA ALA A 75 -2.91 16.02 3.88
C ALA A 75 -3.77 17.07 3.15
N GLN A 76 -5.05 17.22 3.52
CA GLN A 76 -5.96 18.18 2.87
C GLN A 76 -5.57 19.65 3.10
N LYS A 77 -4.81 19.96 4.17
CA LYS A 77 -4.26 21.30 4.42
C LYS A 77 -3.10 21.64 3.49
N ILE A 78 -2.42 20.62 2.97
CA ILE A 78 -1.22 20.77 2.14
C ILE A 78 -1.61 20.67 0.66
N ASN A 79 -2.32 19.61 0.29
CA ASN A 79 -2.78 19.40 -1.07
C ASN A 79 -4.15 18.73 -1.05
N LYS A 80 -5.19 19.48 -1.46
CA LYS A 80 -6.57 18.98 -1.59
C LYS A 80 -6.68 17.84 -2.61
N ASN A 81 -5.76 17.78 -3.56
CA ASN A 81 -5.70 16.74 -4.58
C ASN A 81 -4.92 15.49 -4.16
N ALA A 82 -4.27 15.49 -2.98
CA ALA A 82 -3.56 14.33 -2.47
C ALA A 82 -4.44 13.07 -2.52
N ILE A 83 -3.85 11.97 -2.94
CA ILE A 83 -4.55 10.70 -3.08
C ILE A 83 -4.35 9.92 -1.79
N ILE A 84 -5.46 9.55 -1.15
CA ILE A 84 -5.44 8.74 0.06
C ILE A 84 -6.21 7.48 -0.22
N ALA A 85 -5.54 6.35 -0.03
CA ALA A 85 -6.11 5.05 -0.25
C ALA A 85 -5.80 4.13 0.92
N ARG A 86 -6.77 3.28 1.28
CA ARG A 86 -6.63 2.34 2.38
C ARG A 86 -6.93 0.93 1.92
N ARG A 87 -6.15 -0.02 2.41
CA ARG A 87 -6.36 -1.45 2.15
C ARG A 87 -6.06 -2.26 3.41
N LEU A 88 -6.77 -3.38 3.53
CA LEU A 88 -6.30 -4.47 4.38
C LEU A 88 -5.34 -5.33 3.58
N LYS A 89 -4.41 -5.96 4.30
CA LYS A 89 -3.54 -6.95 3.72
C LYS A 89 -4.31 -8.21 3.35
N ARG A 90 -3.97 -8.80 2.21
CA ARG A 90 -4.59 -10.05 1.75
C ARG A 90 -4.25 -11.20 2.69
N LEU A 91 -5.22 -12.07 2.96
CA LEU A 91 -5.05 -13.22 3.86
C LEU A 91 -3.99 -14.19 3.32
N PRO A 92 -3.97 -14.55 2.01
CA PRO A 92 -2.88 -15.35 1.44
C PRO A 92 -1.49 -14.75 1.71
N THR A 93 -1.34 -13.43 1.62
CA THR A 93 -0.06 -12.75 1.91
C THR A 93 0.31 -12.77 3.41
N ILE A 94 -0.68 -12.77 4.31
CA ILE A 94 -0.42 -12.95 5.76
C ILE A 94 0.04 -14.38 6.02
N ILE A 95 -0.65 -15.37 5.45
CA ILE A 95 -0.33 -16.80 5.59
C ILE A 95 1.06 -17.08 5.00
N ASP A 96 1.34 -16.60 3.79
CA ASP A 96 2.66 -16.71 3.15
C ASP A 96 3.76 -16.13 4.06
N LYS A 97 3.58 -14.91 4.60
CA LYS A 97 4.54 -14.32 5.56
C LYS A 97 4.78 -15.20 6.79
N LEU A 98 3.77 -15.93 7.26
CA LEU A 98 3.91 -16.83 8.41
C LEU A 98 4.65 -18.12 8.06
N ARG A 99 4.47 -18.63 6.84
CA ARG A 99 5.03 -19.94 6.41
C ARG A 99 6.40 -19.84 5.77
N ARG A 100 6.68 -18.77 5.02
CA ARG A 100 7.91 -18.64 4.24
C ARG A 100 9.16 -18.52 5.13
N LYS A 101 10.32 -18.85 4.57
CA LYS A 101 11.62 -18.56 5.19
C LYS A 101 11.83 -17.05 5.34
N THR A 102 12.67 -16.66 6.29
CA THR A 102 13.04 -15.25 6.47
C THR A 102 13.68 -14.69 5.22
N LEU A 103 13.63 -13.36 5.09
CA LEU A 103 14.18 -12.68 3.92
C LEU A 103 15.66 -12.96 3.74
N ASP A 104 16.44 -13.12 4.81
CA ASP A 104 17.88 -13.42 4.74
C ASP A 104 18.20 -14.88 4.36
N GLY A 105 17.20 -15.77 4.28
CA GLY A 105 17.35 -17.20 4.04
C GLY A 105 18.10 -17.97 5.13
N LYS A 106 18.54 -17.30 6.20
CA LYS A 106 19.44 -17.81 7.23
C LYS A 106 18.75 -18.00 8.57
N THR A 107 17.89 -17.06 8.96
CA THR A 107 17.24 -17.08 10.27
C THR A 107 15.95 -17.91 10.26
N LYS A 108 15.59 -18.51 11.41
CA LYS A 108 14.29 -19.18 11.52
C LYS A 108 13.19 -18.12 11.57
N ASN A 109 12.13 -18.29 10.76
CA ASN A 109 11.00 -17.37 10.79
C ASN A 109 10.34 -17.42 12.17
N SER A 110 10.32 -16.29 12.85
CA SER A 110 9.75 -16.09 14.20
C SER A 110 8.67 -15.01 14.23
N ILE A 111 8.14 -14.63 13.06
CA ILE A 111 7.15 -13.57 12.95
C ILE A 111 5.86 -13.95 13.68
N ALA A 112 5.33 -12.99 14.45
CA ALA A 112 4.02 -13.08 15.08
C ALA A 112 3.06 -12.16 14.33
N VAL A 113 1.85 -12.64 14.03
CA VAL A 113 0.83 -11.85 13.30
C VAL A 113 0.52 -10.54 14.03
N THR A 114 0.46 -10.57 15.35
CA THR A 114 0.20 -9.38 16.18
C THR A 114 1.30 -8.32 16.13
N ARG A 115 2.47 -8.63 15.55
CA ARG A 115 3.58 -7.69 15.33
C ARG A 115 3.66 -7.21 13.87
N MET A 116 2.76 -7.66 13.00
CA MET A 116 2.71 -7.20 11.61
C MET A 116 2.04 -5.83 11.56
N GLY A 117 2.84 -4.76 11.52
CA GLY A 117 2.32 -3.40 11.40
C GLY A 117 1.62 -3.08 10.06
N ASP A 118 1.75 -3.97 9.06
CA ASP A 118 1.23 -3.79 7.71
C ASP A 118 -0.07 -4.56 7.43
N ILE A 119 -0.83 -4.96 8.46
CA ILE A 119 -2.17 -5.57 8.29
C ILE A 119 -3.18 -4.52 7.79
N GLY A 120 -3.22 -3.35 8.43
CA GLY A 120 -3.94 -2.18 7.94
C GLY A 120 -2.97 -1.19 7.32
N GLY A 121 -3.15 -0.87 6.04
CA GLY A 121 -2.29 0.05 5.31
C GLY A 121 -3.05 1.27 4.81
N CYS A 122 -2.48 2.45 5.04
CA CYS A 122 -2.92 3.73 4.48
C CYS A 122 -1.80 4.29 3.60
N ARG A 123 -2.10 4.63 2.36
CA ARG A 123 -1.15 5.24 1.43
C ARG A 123 -1.58 6.67 1.17
N VAL A 124 -0.63 7.60 1.24
CA VAL A 124 -0.81 8.99 0.84
C VAL A 124 0.16 9.30 -0.28
N ILE A 125 -0.39 9.77 -1.40
CA ILE A 125 0.38 10.17 -2.57
C ILE A 125 0.20 11.68 -2.74
N VAL A 126 1.30 12.40 -2.62
CA VAL A 126 1.40 13.85 -2.80
C VAL A 126 2.14 14.18 -4.09
N GLU A 127 2.10 15.44 -4.52
CA GLU A 127 2.61 15.84 -5.83
C GLU A 127 4.14 15.72 -5.90
N ASN A 128 4.83 16.28 -4.90
CA ASN A 128 6.27 16.52 -4.96
C ASN A 128 6.93 16.44 -3.57
N ARG A 129 8.25 16.62 -3.56
CA ARG A 129 9.11 16.62 -2.36
C ARG A 129 8.64 17.57 -1.27
N LEU A 130 8.30 18.81 -1.61
CA LEU A 130 7.93 19.83 -0.63
C LEU A 130 6.66 19.41 0.12
N GLU A 131 5.63 18.99 -0.61
CA GLU A 131 4.37 18.52 0.00
C GLU A 131 4.59 17.30 0.91
N LEU A 132 5.48 16.38 0.52
CA LEU A 132 5.80 15.19 1.32
C LEU A 132 6.43 15.57 2.65
N LEU A 133 7.44 16.44 2.62
CA LEU A 133 8.15 16.88 3.83
C LEU A 133 7.25 17.74 4.74
N LEU A 134 6.40 18.58 4.16
CA LEU A 134 5.40 19.35 4.91
C LEU A 134 4.38 18.42 5.59
N LEU A 135 3.94 17.37 4.90
CA LEU A 135 2.99 16.40 5.45
C LEU A 135 3.62 15.63 6.60
N ASP A 136 4.84 15.15 6.42
CA ASP A 136 5.57 14.43 7.46
C ASP A 136 5.79 15.29 8.71
N SER A 137 6.26 16.53 8.54
CA SER A 137 6.42 17.47 9.65
C SER A 137 5.10 17.82 10.34
N SER A 138 4.01 17.96 9.56
CA SER A 138 2.66 18.24 10.09
C SER A 138 2.14 17.08 10.93
N LEU A 139 2.42 15.83 10.53
CA LEU A 139 2.05 14.64 11.28
C LEU A 139 2.90 14.45 12.55
N ASP A 140 4.19 14.83 12.53
CA ASP A 140 5.04 14.82 13.75
C ASP A 140 4.52 15.76 14.82
N LYS A 141 4.02 16.92 14.42
CA LYS A 141 3.46 17.95 15.32
C LYS A 141 2.03 17.64 15.76
N SER A 142 1.43 16.55 15.27
CA SER A 142 0.04 16.22 15.53
C SER A 142 -0.15 15.80 16.99
N ARG A 143 -1.08 16.46 17.69
CA ARG A 143 -1.53 16.02 19.02
C ARG A 143 -2.54 14.88 18.84
N THR A 144 -2.10 13.66 19.08
CA THR A 144 -2.91 12.45 18.92
C THR A 144 -2.63 11.45 20.05
N THR A 145 -3.60 10.58 20.35
CA THR A 145 -3.45 9.47 21.31
C THR A 145 -2.75 8.25 20.69
N HIS A 146 -2.40 8.32 19.40
CA HIS A 146 -1.73 7.28 18.64
C HIS A 146 -0.22 7.54 18.56
N ASN A 147 0.59 6.65 19.13
CA ASN A 147 2.05 6.77 19.04
C ASN A 147 2.51 6.31 17.64
N SER A 148 3.39 7.07 16.98
CA SER A 148 3.94 6.69 15.67
C SER A 148 5.43 6.40 15.72
N LYS A 149 5.88 5.33 15.06
CA LYS A 149 7.30 5.08 14.73
C LYS A 149 7.54 5.38 13.26
N VAL A 150 8.59 6.14 12.96
CA VAL A 150 8.92 6.57 11.60
C VAL A 150 10.12 5.78 11.07
N LYS A 151 10.03 5.34 9.81
CA LYS A 151 11.15 4.83 9.02
C LYS A 151 11.24 5.65 7.75
N ASP A 152 12.32 6.41 7.63
CA ASP A 152 12.56 7.26 6.49
C ASP A 152 13.42 6.53 5.45
N TYR A 153 12.76 5.98 4.43
CA TYR A 153 13.44 5.36 3.29
C TYR A 153 13.80 6.37 2.20
N ILE A 154 13.54 7.66 2.39
CA ILE A 154 14.04 8.70 1.50
C ILE A 154 15.51 8.96 1.82
N THR A 155 15.84 9.19 3.09
CA THR A 155 17.23 9.37 3.54
C THR A 155 18.01 8.05 3.52
N SER A 156 17.38 6.95 3.93
CA SER A 156 18.01 5.61 3.99
C SER A 156 17.26 4.60 3.11
N PRO A 157 17.43 4.64 1.77
CA PRO A 157 16.72 3.76 0.85
C PRO A 157 17.03 2.28 1.11
N LYS A 158 16.09 1.40 0.77
CA LYS A 158 16.38 -0.05 0.77
C LYS A 158 17.37 -0.38 -0.34
N ALA A 159 18.09 -1.49 -0.21
CA ALA A 159 18.98 -2.02 -1.25
C ALA A 159 18.28 -2.20 -2.62
N THR A 160 16.97 -2.46 -2.61
CA THR A 160 16.15 -2.55 -3.83
C THR A 160 15.92 -1.21 -4.54
N GLY A 161 16.36 -0.09 -3.97
CA GLY A 161 16.02 1.26 -4.43
C GLY A 161 14.69 1.79 -3.89
N TYR A 162 14.06 1.13 -2.92
CA TYR A 162 12.76 1.60 -2.41
C TYR A 162 12.91 2.88 -1.59
N ARG A 163 12.08 3.89 -1.90
CA ARG A 163 12.01 5.19 -1.19
C ARG A 163 10.57 5.54 -0.76
N GLY A 164 10.48 6.38 0.27
CA GLY A 164 9.22 6.89 0.87
C GLY A 164 9.26 6.81 2.40
N ILE A 165 8.35 7.51 3.07
CA ILE A 165 8.31 7.54 4.55
C ILE A 165 7.24 6.58 5.06
N HIS A 166 7.61 5.69 5.98
CA HIS A 166 6.70 4.76 6.63
C HIS A 166 6.47 5.18 8.08
N ARG A 167 5.22 5.44 8.45
CA ARG A 167 4.82 5.79 9.81
C ARG A 167 3.90 4.68 10.34
N ILE A 168 4.37 3.93 11.34
CA ILE A 168 3.58 2.87 11.98
C ILE A 168 2.90 3.47 13.22
N TYR A 169 1.58 3.64 13.16
CA TYR A 169 0.76 4.14 14.25
C TYR A 169 0.25 3.00 15.12
N SER A 170 0.58 3.03 16.41
CA SER A 170 0.01 2.14 17.40
C SER A 170 -1.19 2.80 18.07
N CYS A 171 -2.37 2.24 17.83
CA CYS A 171 -3.62 2.88 18.21
C CYS A 171 -3.85 2.80 19.72
N TYR A 172 -4.32 3.90 20.33
CA TYR A 172 -4.69 3.98 21.74
C TYR A 172 -3.63 3.46 22.72
N SER A 173 -2.35 3.61 22.37
CA SER A 173 -1.24 3.03 23.15
C SER A 173 -1.15 3.49 24.60
N ARG A 174 -1.82 4.60 24.96
CA ARG A 174 -1.87 5.19 26.31
C ARG A 174 -3.18 4.91 27.05
N ASP A 175 -4.13 4.25 26.41
CA ASP A 175 -5.45 3.95 26.95
C ASP A 175 -5.53 2.43 27.15
N GLU A 176 -5.55 2.01 28.42
CA GLU A 176 -5.41 0.62 28.80
C GLU A 176 -6.66 -0.21 28.52
N GLU A 177 -7.82 0.42 28.61
CA GLU A 177 -9.13 -0.22 28.52
C GLU A 177 -9.68 -0.18 27.09
N HIS A 178 -9.05 0.58 26.19
CA HIS A 178 -9.52 0.72 24.83
C HIS A 178 -9.43 -0.61 24.05
N GLN A 179 -10.57 -1.05 23.49
CA GLN A 179 -10.71 -2.31 22.76
C GLN A 179 -9.72 -2.48 21.58
N TRP A 180 -9.29 -1.38 20.97
CA TRP A 180 -8.30 -1.36 19.88
C TRP A 180 -6.87 -0.96 20.31
N LYS A 181 -6.54 -1.04 21.61
CA LYS A 181 -5.18 -0.78 22.12
C LYS A 181 -4.16 -1.63 21.39
N GLY A 182 -3.13 -1.00 20.83
CA GLY A 182 -2.00 -1.65 20.17
C GLY A 182 -2.35 -2.41 18.89
N PHE A 183 -3.40 -1.98 18.17
CA PHE A 183 -3.51 -2.27 16.75
C PHE A 183 -2.59 -1.32 15.99
N ASP A 184 -1.76 -1.88 15.11
CA ASP A 184 -0.79 -1.12 14.33
C ASP A 184 -1.32 -0.87 12.92
N ILE A 185 -1.19 0.38 12.46
CA ILE A 185 -1.54 0.81 11.10
C ILE A 185 -0.32 1.46 10.44
N GLU A 186 0.08 0.94 9.28
CA GLU A 186 1.16 1.50 8.49
C GLU A 186 0.63 2.60 7.55
N VAL A 187 1.13 3.82 7.74
CA VAL A 187 0.92 4.94 6.82
C VAL A 187 2.16 5.10 5.94
N GLN A 188 2.00 5.06 4.63
CA GLN A 188 3.06 5.22 3.64
C GLN A 188 2.89 6.57 2.94
N LEU A 189 3.83 7.50 3.16
CA LEU A 189 3.89 8.77 2.46
C LEU A 189 4.82 8.64 1.26
N ARG A 190 4.32 8.99 0.07
CA ARG A 190 5.07 8.95 -1.18
C ARG A 190 4.73 10.15 -2.05
N THR A 191 5.70 10.59 -2.84
CA THR A 191 5.43 11.44 -4.00
C THR A 191 4.80 10.61 -5.13
N LYS A 192 4.32 11.27 -6.19
CA LYS A 192 3.86 10.58 -7.40
C LYS A 192 4.94 9.71 -8.04
N LEU A 193 6.19 10.17 -8.12
CA LEU A 193 7.27 9.38 -8.76
C LEU A 193 7.71 8.19 -7.89
N GLN A 194 7.77 8.36 -6.57
CA GLN A 194 8.01 7.23 -5.66
C GLN A 194 6.88 6.20 -5.71
N HIS A 195 5.64 6.67 -5.88
CA HIS A 195 4.50 5.78 -6.06
C HIS A 195 4.59 5.02 -7.39
N LEU A 196 4.87 5.72 -8.50
CA LEU A 196 5.08 5.15 -9.84
C LEU A 196 6.13 4.05 -9.83
N TRP A 197 7.29 4.32 -9.22
CA TRP A 197 8.34 3.34 -9.05
C TRP A 197 7.83 2.11 -8.31
N ALA A 198 7.19 2.32 -7.15
CA ALA A 198 6.73 1.23 -6.31
C ALA A 198 5.65 0.37 -6.99
N THR A 199 4.75 0.97 -7.77
CA THR A 199 3.70 0.21 -8.48
C THR A 199 4.25 -0.51 -9.70
N THR A 200 5.24 0.05 -10.39
CA THR A 200 5.88 -0.64 -11.53
C THR A 200 6.61 -1.89 -11.07
N VAL A 201 7.29 -1.84 -9.91
CA VAL A 201 7.86 -3.06 -9.30
C VAL A 201 6.77 -4.10 -9.01
N GLU A 202 5.58 -3.69 -8.54
CA GLU A 202 4.45 -4.63 -8.31
C GLU A 202 3.90 -5.24 -9.60
N VAL A 203 3.93 -4.50 -10.71
CA VAL A 203 3.54 -5.03 -12.04
C VAL A 203 4.54 -6.09 -12.49
N VAL A 204 5.83 -5.80 -12.41
CA VAL A 204 6.87 -6.78 -12.78
C VAL A 204 6.78 -8.01 -11.88
N ASP A 205 6.54 -7.83 -10.58
CA ASP A 205 6.37 -8.95 -9.66
C ASP A 205 5.24 -9.88 -10.10
N LEU A 206 4.10 -9.28 -10.46
CA LEU A 206 2.91 -9.98 -10.89
C LEU A 206 3.11 -10.71 -12.23
N CYS A 207 3.67 -10.04 -13.22
CA CYS A 207 3.75 -10.56 -14.58
C CYS A 207 4.92 -11.55 -14.78
N GLU A 208 6.01 -11.41 -14.04
CA GLU A 208 7.14 -12.35 -14.10
C GLU A 208 6.97 -13.53 -13.12
N GLY A 209 5.95 -13.49 -12.25
CA GLY A 209 5.79 -14.46 -11.16
C GLY A 209 6.94 -14.42 -10.15
N ARG A 210 7.64 -13.29 -10.04
CA ARG A 210 8.84 -13.11 -9.21
C ARG A 210 8.52 -12.15 -8.06
N SER A 211 8.92 -12.49 -6.84
CA SER A 211 8.72 -11.62 -5.68
C SER A 211 9.90 -10.64 -5.50
N LEU A 212 10.10 -9.64 -6.37
CA LEU A 212 11.22 -8.69 -6.26
C LEU A 212 11.20 -7.93 -4.92
N LYS A 213 10.01 -7.64 -4.37
CA LYS A 213 9.87 -6.94 -3.08
C LYS A 213 10.03 -7.82 -1.84
N THR A 214 9.68 -9.10 -1.95
CA THR A 214 9.49 -10.01 -0.79
C THR A 214 10.45 -11.19 -0.79
N ASN A 215 11.20 -11.43 -1.87
CA ASN A 215 12.27 -12.42 -1.91
C ASN A 215 13.37 -12.00 -2.91
N PRO A 216 14.19 -10.98 -2.56
CA PRO A 216 15.23 -10.48 -3.46
C PRO A 216 16.32 -11.52 -3.78
N PHE A 217 16.45 -12.58 -2.98
CA PHE A 217 17.45 -13.65 -3.16
C PHE A 217 17.10 -14.62 -4.29
N GLU A 218 15.81 -14.82 -4.58
CA GLU A 218 15.33 -15.62 -5.73
C GLU A 218 14.99 -14.74 -6.94
N SER A 219 15.10 -13.42 -6.78
CA SER A 219 14.83 -12.46 -7.84
C SER A 219 16.05 -12.29 -8.76
N ASN A 220 15.82 -11.99 -10.04
CA ASN A 220 16.91 -11.68 -10.96
C ASN A 220 17.62 -10.40 -10.50
N PRO A 221 18.92 -10.45 -10.14
CA PRO A 221 19.65 -9.27 -9.65
C PRO A 221 19.65 -8.10 -10.64
N SER A 222 19.50 -8.39 -11.93
CA SER A 222 19.41 -7.35 -12.97
C SER A 222 18.15 -6.50 -12.82
N TRP A 223 17.02 -7.08 -12.35
CA TRP A 223 15.80 -6.31 -12.08
C TRP A 223 15.98 -5.41 -10.86
N ILE A 224 16.63 -5.92 -9.79
CA ILE A 224 16.96 -5.12 -8.61
C ILE A 224 17.77 -3.90 -9.03
N GLU A 225 18.83 -4.11 -9.82
CA GLU A 225 19.72 -3.03 -10.22
C GLU A 225 19.05 -2.04 -11.18
N PHE A 226 18.25 -2.53 -12.14
CA PHE A 226 17.43 -1.70 -13.02
C PHE A 226 16.53 -0.75 -12.21
N PHE A 227 15.79 -1.29 -11.24
CA PHE A 227 14.90 -0.47 -10.41
C PHE A 227 15.67 0.42 -9.44
N ARG A 228 16.81 -0.04 -8.89
CA ARG A 228 17.68 0.78 -8.05
C ARG A 228 18.14 2.03 -8.78
N ILE A 229 18.64 1.87 -10.01
CA ILE A 229 19.10 3.00 -10.84
C ILE A 229 17.95 3.94 -11.21
N MET A 230 16.78 3.41 -11.59
CA MET A 230 15.58 4.24 -11.83
C MET A 230 15.19 5.06 -10.59
N SER A 231 15.35 4.50 -9.38
CA SER A 231 15.09 5.21 -8.13
C SER A 231 16.08 6.35 -7.88
N GLU A 232 17.36 6.17 -8.23
CA GLU A 232 18.36 7.23 -8.13
C GLU A 232 18.01 8.40 -9.05
N PHE A 233 17.64 8.14 -10.31
CA PHE A 233 17.20 9.22 -11.22
C PHE A 233 15.94 9.94 -10.73
N ILE A 234 14.95 9.21 -10.20
CA ILE A 234 13.77 9.82 -9.58
C ILE A 234 14.16 10.68 -8.37
N ALA A 235 15.01 10.18 -7.48
CA ALA A 235 15.43 10.93 -6.31
C ALA A 235 16.24 12.18 -6.67
N ASP A 236 17.04 12.12 -7.73
CA ASP A 236 17.71 13.29 -8.30
C ASP A 236 16.67 14.28 -8.83
N GLU A 237 15.75 13.86 -9.71
CA GLU A 237 14.69 14.71 -10.28
C GLU A 237 13.89 15.43 -9.20
N GLU A 238 13.52 14.72 -8.12
CA GLU A 238 12.76 15.27 -6.99
C GLU A 238 13.58 16.18 -6.08
N GLY A 239 14.91 16.26 -6.27
CA GLY A 239 15.82 17.05 -5.46
C GLY A 239 16.04 16.47 -4.05
N PHE A 240 15.86 15.16 -3.87
CA PHE A 240 16.25 14.47 -2.63
C PHE A 240 17.75 14.15 -2.60
N ILE A 241 18.34 13.91 -3.78
CA ILE A 241 19.77 13.73 -3.96
C ILE A 241 20.26 14.60 -5.12
N PHE A 242 21.59 14.70 -5.24
CA PHE A 242 22.23 15.30 -6.40
C PHE A 242 23.20 14.29 -6.99
N ILE A 243 23.01 13.98 -8.27
CA ILE A 243 23.93 13.15 -9.05
C ILE A 243 24.65 14.06 -10.05
N THR A 244 25.98 13.99 -10.08
CA THR A 244 26.78 14.76 -11.03
C THR A 244 26.53 14.30 -12.48
N PRO A 245 26.74 15.15 -13.49
CA PRO A 245 26.59 14.77 -14.89
C PRO A 245 27.43 13.53 -15.28
N GLN A 246 28.64 13.39 -14.72
CA GLN A 246 29.50 12.23 -14.94
C GLN A 246 28.87 10.95 -14.39
N ASN A 247 28.41 10.96 -13.14
CA ASN A 247 27.77 9.79 -12.52
C ASN A 247 26.43 9.44 -13.18
N LYS A 248 25.70 10.45 -13.66
CA LYS A 248 24.48 10.30 -14.44
C LYS A 248 24.73 9.53 -15.74
N ASN A 249 25.83 9.81 -16.45
CA ASN A 249 26.21 9.06 -17.65
C ASN A 249 26.56 7.59 -17.34
N ILE A 250 27.25 7.35 -16.23
CA ILE A 250 27.57 5.98 -15.76
C ILE A 250 26.28 5.21 -15.46
N LEU A 251 25.39 5.78 -14.64
CA LEU A 251 24.11 5.17 -14.28
C LEU A 251 23.22 4.96 -15.51
N LYS A 252 23.21 5.89 -16.46
CA LYS A 252 22.49 5.76 -17.73
C LYS A 252 22.99 4.56 -18.53
N ALA A 253 24.30 4.41 -18.69
CA ALA A 253 24.88 3.28 -19.41
C ALA A 253 24.53 1.94 -18.73
N GLN A 254 24.59 1.90 -17.40
CA GLN A 254 24.17 0.73 -16.62
C GLN A 254 22.67 0.43 -16.79
N LEU A 255 21.81 1.45 -16.72
CA LEU A 255 20.38 1.32 -16.89
C LEU A 255 20.00 0.76 -18.27
N ILE A 256 20.63 1.26 -19.35
CA ILE A 256 20.46 0.75 -20.71
C ILE A 256 20.95 -0.70 -20.81
N SER A 257 22.11 -1.02 -20.24
CA SER A 257 22.64 -2.38 -20.22
C SER A 257 21.70 -3.37 -19.52
N HIS A 258 21.18 -3.00 -18.34
CA HIS A 258 20.20 -3.83 -17.63
C HIS A 258 18.87 -3.94 -18.38
N ASN A 259 18.41 -2.87 -19.02
CA ASN A 259 17.23 -2.93 -19.90
C ASN A 259 17.44 -3.95 -21.03
N ASN A 260 18.56 -3.87 -21.76
CA ASN A 260 18.86 -4.77 -22.88
C ASN A 260 18.94 -6.24 -22.43
N LYS A 261 19.54 -6.49 -21.25
CA LYS A 261 19.64 -7.83 -20.68
C LYS A 261 18.28 -8.41 -20.27
N LEU A 262 17.39 -7.57 -19.76
CA LEU A 262 16.07 -7.98 -19.27
C LEU A 262 15.00 -7.94 -20.35
N ASN A 263 15.25 -7.21 -21.44
CA ASN A 263 14.25 -6.66 -22.33
C ASN A 263 13.13 -5.92 -21.55
N ALA A 264 13.53 -5.11 -20.56
CA ALA A 264 12.62 -4.60 -19.52
C ALA A 264 11.50 -3.71 -20.09
N ILE A 265 11.84 -2.74 -20.93
CA ILE A 265 10.85 -1.81 -21.52
C ILE A 265 9.88 -2.55 -22.44
N GLU A 266 10.36 -3.44 -23.30
CA GLU A 266 9.48 -4.25 -24.16
C GLU A 266 8.52 -5.14 -23.35
N LYS A 267 8.99 -5.69 -22.22
CA LYS A 267 8.13 -6.41 -21.29
C LYS A 267 7.06 -5.51 -20.68
N LEU A 268 7.41 -4.32 -20.20
CA LEU A 268 6.43 -3.37 -19.65
C LEU A 268 5.41 -2.93 -20.73
N LEU A 269 5.85 -2.72 -21.97
CA LEU A 269 4.99 -2.43 -23.11
C LEU A 269 4.05 -3.60 -23.47
N SER A 270 4.55 -4.84 -23.42
CA SER A 270 3.72 -6.02 -23.69
C SER A 270 2.70 -6.23 -22.58
N PHE A 271 3.07 -5.98 -21.32
CA PHE A 271 2.14 -5.97 -20.20
C PHE A 271 1.04 -4.92 -20.44
N ASN A 272 1.37 -3.67 -20.74
CA ASN A 272 0.35 -2.65 -21.05
C ASN A 272 -0.62 -3.14 -22.15
N ARG A 273 -0.10 -3.72 -23.25
CA ARG A 273 -0.91 -4.22 -24.37
C ARG A 273 -1.88 -5.32 -23.95
N LEU A 274 -1.40 -6.34 -23.22
CA LEU A 274 -2.22 -7.47 -22.75
C LEU A 274 -3.41 -7.03 -21.86
N PHE A 275 -3.29 -5.89 -21.21
CA PHE A 275 -4.30 -5.38 -20.28
C PHE A 275 -5.03 -4.11 -20.76
N SER A 276 -4.69 -3.59 -21.95
CA SER A 276 -5.21 -2.32 -22.51
C SER A 276 -6.66 -2.36 -22.99
N ASP A 277 -7.16 -3.51 -23.45
CA ASP A 277 -8.52 -3.65 -24.00
C ASP A 277 -9.64 -3.54 -22.95
N LYS A 278 -9.29 -3.36 -21.68
CA LYS A 278 -10.25 -3.30 -20.57
C LYS A 278 -10.33 -1.88 -20.07
N GLN A 279 -10.97 -1.00 -20.85
CA GLN A 279 -11.40 0.31 -20.35
C GLN A 279 -12.30 0.07 -19.13
N ILE A 280 -11.71 0.15 -17.95
CA ILE A 280 -12.47 0.14 -16.71
C ILE A 280 -13.20 1.47 -16.69
N ASN A 281 -14.51 1.43 -16.91
CA ASN A 281 -15.34 2.63 -16.88
C ASN A 281 -15.53 3.07 -15.41
N LEU A 282 -14.50 3.68 -14.85
CA LEU A 282 -14.40 4.15 -13.46
C LEU A 282 -15.20 5.44 -13.20
N SER A 283 -15.94 5.91 -14.19
CA SER A 283 -16.25 7.33 -14.40
C SER A 283 -17.39 7.91 -13.56
N GLN A 284 -18.14 7.14 -12.76
CA GLN A 284 -19.43 7.65 -12.25
C GLN A 284 -19.59 7.83 -10.73
N ARG A 285 -18.62 7.51 -9.88
CA ARG A 285 -18.82 7.63 -8.41
C ARG A 285 -17.68 8.36 -7.70
N LYS A 286 -18.04 9.34 -6.85
CA LYS A 286 -17.11 10.06 -5.97
C LYS A 286 -16.53 9.09 -4.94
N SER A 287 -17.29 8.65 -3.93
CA SER A 287 -16.79 7.74 -2.89
C SER A 287 -17.37 6.33 -3.01
N GLY A 288 -16.60 5.30 -2.63
CA GLY A 288 -17.12 3.94 -2.55
C GLY A 288 -16.05 2.87 -2.32
N TYR A 289 -16.47 1.63 -2.55
CA TYR A 289 -15.62 0.44 -2.50
C TYR A 289 -15.36 -0.07 -3.90
N VAL A 290 -14.18 -0.62 -4.11
CA VAL A 290 -13.86 -1.34 -5.35
C VAL A 290 -13.14 -2.64 -5.04
N ILE A 291 -13.56 -3.68 -5.75
CA ILE A 291 -12.81 -4.92 -5.87
C ILE A 291 -12.17 -4.93 -7.26
N ILE A 292 -10.86 -5.12 -7.31
CA ILE A 292 -10.12 -5.40 -8.53
C ILE A 292 -9.46 -6.76 -8.36
N ALA A 293 -9.50 -7.64 -9.34
CA ALA A 293 -8.80 -8.91 -9.27
C ALA A 293 -8.23 -9.31 -10.63
N ILE A 294 -7.01 -9.82 -10.64
CA ILE A 294 -6.32 -10.26 -11.85
C ILE A 294 -6.24 -11.78 -11.83
N LYS A 295 -6.70 -12.45 -12.89
CA LYS A 295 -6.59 -13.90 -13.11
C LYS A 295 -6.17 -14.16 -14.55
N GLY A 296 -4.96 -14.69 -14.74
CA GLY A 296 -4.31 -14.76 -16.06
C GLY A 296 -4.27 -13.38 -16.72
N ASN A 297 -4.73 -13.29 -17.97
CA ASN A 297 -4.81 -12.02 -18.71
C ASN A 297 -6.16 -11.29 -18.51
N SER A 298 -6.86 -11.59 -17.41
CA SER A 298 -8.17 -10.99 -17.12
C SER A 298 -8.23 -10.17 -15.85
N ILE A 299 -8.66 -8.91 -16.02
CA ILE A 299 -9.01 -8.01 -14.92
C ILE A 299 -10.51 -8.11 -14.68
N TYR A 300 -10.86 -8.57 -13.49
CA TYR A 300 -12.18 -8.44 -12.90
C TYR A 300 -12.24 -7.13 -12.12
N TYR A 301 -13.32 -6.36 -12.26
CA TYR A 301 -13.58 -5.22 -11.39
C TYR A 301 -15.05 -5.10 -11.04
N LYS A 302 -15.33 -4.61 -9.82
CA LYS A 302 -16.68 -4.26 -9.39
C LYS A 302 -16.66 -3.15 -8.36
N THR A 303 -17.55 -2.17 -8.53
CA THR A 303 -17.70 -1.04 -7.61
C THR A 303 -18.95 -1.20 -6.76
N PHE A 304 -18.90 -0.63 -5.56
CA PHE A 304 -20.02 -0.60 -4.63
C PHE A 304 -20.12 0.79 -4.00
N SER A 305 -21.35 1.24 -3.74
CA SER A 305 -21.59 2.50 -3.02
C SER A 305 -21.21 2.39 -1.54
N PRO A 306 -21.04 3.52 -0.83
CA PRO A 306 -20.73 3.51 0.61
C PRO A 306 -21.73 2.71 1.46
N THR A 307 -23.01 2.69 1.07
CA THR A 307 -24.07 1.94 1.77
C THR A 307 -23.98 0.42 1.55
N GLN A 308 -23.20 -0.04 0.57
CA GLN A 308 -23.07 -1.46 0.19
C GLN A 308 -21.81 -2.11 0.75
N LYS A 309 -21.18 -1.54 1.80
CA LYS A 309 -19.97 -2.08 2.43
C LYS A 309 -20.05 -3.59 2.71
N HIS A 310 -21.15 -4.04 3.31
CA HIS A 310 -21.31 -5.46 3.66
C HIS A 310 -21.34 -6.39 2.43
N LYS A 311 -21.98 -5.94 1.33
CA LYS A 311 -22.00 -6.68 0.06
C LYS A 311 -20.60 -6.73 -0.57
N ALA A 312 -19.87 -5.63 -0.50
CA ALA A 312 -18.51 -5.53 -1.03
C ALA A 312 -17.54 -6.46 -0.27
N VAL A 313 -17.63 -6.49 1.06
CA VAL A 313 -16.81 -7.38 1.91
C VAL A 313 -17.14 -8.85 1.62
N ALA A 314 -18.42 -9.23 1.60
CA ALA A 314 -18.83 -10.61 1.34
C ALA A 314 -18.35 -11.10 -0.04
N GLN A 315 -18.48 -10.25 -1.07
CA GLN A 315 -18.03 -10.61 -2.40
C GLN A 315 -16.50 -10.70 -2.51
N TYR A 316 -15.76 -9.80 -1.84
CA TYR A 316 -14.31 -9.89 -1.80
C TYR A 316 -13.84 -11.18 -1.12
N SER A 317 -14.51 -11.61 -0.04
CA SER A 317 -14.20 -12.87 0.64
C SER A 317 -14.37 -14.10 -0.26
N ILE A 318 -15.30 -14.09 -1.22
CA ILE A 318 -15.43 -15.17 -2.20
C ILE A 318 -14.24 -15.16 -3.17
N ILE A 319 -13.88 -13.99 -3.70
CA ILE A 319 -12.78 -13.84 -4.68
C ILE A 319 -11.43 -14.16 -4.04
N GLU A 320 -11.22 -13.79 -2.78
CA GLU A 320 -9.97 -14.04 -2.06
C GLU A 320 -9.71 -15.53 -1.77
N LYS A 321 -10.73 -16.41 -1.84
CA LYS A 321 -10.56 -17.86 -1.65
C LYS A 321 -9.91 -18.57 -2.84
N ASP A 322 -9.95 -17.98 -4.04
CA ASP A 322 -9.27 -18.54 -5.20
C ASP A 322 -7.86 -17.92 -5.32
N ASP A 323 -6.85 -18.72 -4.96
CA ASP A 323 -5.44 -18.33 -4.96
C ASP A 323 -4.92 -17.89 -6.34
N ASN A 324 -5.62 -18.24 -7.43
CA ASN A 324 -5.28 -17.78 -8.78
C ASN A 324 -5.62 -16.30 -9.01
N TYR A 325 -6.42 -15.68 -8.14
CA TYR A 325 -6.69 -14.26 -8.22
C TYR A 325 -5.64 -13.45 -7.45
N ASN A 326 -5.04 -12.45 -8.11
CA ASN A 326 -4.44 -11.33 -7.42
C ASN A 326 -5.50 -10.25 -7.16
N SER A 327 -6.22 -10.38 -6.05
CA SER A 327 -7.33 -9.51 -5.68
C SER A 327 -6.92 -8.33 -4.78
N LEU A 328 -7.65 -7.24 -4.89
CA LEU A 328 -7.52 -6.04 -4.09
C LEU A 328 -8.90 -5.52 -3.72
N PHE A 329 -9.09 -5.30 -2.43
CA PHE A 329 -10.21 -4.53 -1.91
C PHE A 329 -9.72 -3.15 -1.48
N VAL A 330 -10.33 -2.10 -2.02
CA VAL A 330 -9.98 -0.71 -1.73
C VAL A 330 -11.22 0.06 -1.31
N GLU A 331 -11.03 0.92 -0.31
CA GLU A 331 -11.93 2.05 -0.05
C GLU A 331 -11.23 3.36 -0.41
N MET A 332 -11.92 4.23 -1.16
CA MET A 332 -11.42 5.55 -1.56
C MET A 332 -12.50 6.63 -1.47
N ASP A 333 -12.06 7.84 -1.17
CA ASP A 333 -12.92 9.04 -1.18
C ASP A 333 -13.22 9.53 -2.62
N ASP A 334 -12.34 9.19 -3.57
CA ASP A 334 -12.49 9.50 -4.99
C ASP A 334 -12.09 8.29 -5.87
N LEU A 335 -13.07 7.47 -6.29
CA LEU A 335 -12.83 6.30 -7.15
C LEU A 335 -12.32 6.68 -8.54
N ARG A 336 -12.50 7.93 -8.98
CA ARG A 336 -11.92 8.40 -10.25
C ARG A 336 -10.39 8.44 -10.19
N LYS A 337 -9.82 8.50 -8.98
CA LYS A 337 -8.37 8.44 -8.74
C LYS A 337 -7.83 7.01 -8.56
N LEU A 338 -8.66 5.98 -8.77
CA LEU A 338 -8.26 4.59 -8.57
C LEU A 338 -7.08 4.19 -9.45
N SER A 339 -7.09 4.58 -10.72
CA SER A 339 -5.99 4.33 -11.66
C SER A 339 -4.68 4.97 -11.20
N SER A 340 -4.76 6.13 -10.55
CA SER A 340 -3.59 6.81 -9.97
C SER A 340 -3.14 6.23 -8.63
N ALA A 341 -4.03 5.62 -7.85
CA ALA A 341 -3.73 5.05 -6.53
C ALA A 341 -3.21 3.60 -6.59
N TYR A 342 -3.66 2.86 -7.60
CA TYR A 342 -3.33 1.45 -7.84
C TYR A 342 -3.14 1.14 -9.33
N PRO A 343 -2.24 1.86 -10.03
CA PRO A 343 -1.95 1.61 -11.45
C PRO A 343 -1.47 0.17 -11.69
N ASN A 344 -0.86 -0.47 -10.69
CA ASN A 344 -0.42 -1.85 -10.79
C ASN A 344 -1.54 -2.88 -10.96
N TYR A 345 -2.75 -2.58 -10.50
CA TYR A 345 -3.91 -3.45 -10.72
C TYR A 345 -4.57 -3.20 -12.08
N LEU A 346 -4.17 -2.12 -12.77
CA LEU A 346 -4.50 -1.83 -14.16
C LEU A 346 -3.35 -2.16 -15.11
N ILE A 347 -2.20 -2.57 -14.54
CA ILE A 347 -0.96 -2.87 -15.26
C ILE A 347 -0.53 -1.66 -16.13
N ASP A 348 -0.77 -0.44 -15.65
CA ASP A 348 -0.36 0.78 -16.35
C ASP A 348 1.07 1.18 -15.96
N THR A 349 1.99 1.04 -16.91
CA THR A 349 3.42 1.32 -16.74
C THR A 349 3.93 2.40 -17.69
N ARG A 350 3.04 3.04 -18.46
CA ARG A 350 3.40 4.02 -19.51
C ARG A 350 4.26 5.16 -18.98
N PHE A 351 3.81 5.80 -17.89
CA PHE A 351 4.55 6.91 -17.32
C PHE A 351 5.93 6.49 -16.75
N PHE A 352 6.11 5.22 -16.37
CA PHE A 352 7.42 4.72 -15.97
C PHE A 352 8.35 4.56 -17.18
N ILE A 353 7.80 4.10 -18.32
CA ILE A 353 8.52 4.01 -19.59
C ILE A 353 8.93 5.41 -20.06
N ASP A 354 8.03 6.40 -20.00
CA ASP A 354 8.35 7.79 -20.33
C ASP A 354 9.51 8.33 -19.48
N LYS A 355 9.54 7.99 -18.18
CA LYS A 355 10.67 8.34 -17.30
C LYS A 355 11.95 7.63 -17.68
N PHE A 356 11.90 6.35 -18.03
CA PHE A 356 13.07 5.64 -18.53
C PHE A 356 13.62 6.31 -19.79
N GLU A 357 12.77 6.63 -20.77
CA GLU A 357 13.16 7.31 -22.00
C GLU A 357 13.75 8.69 -21.73
N LEU A 358 13.13 9.46 -20.83
CA LEU A 358 13.65 10.75 -20.37
C LEU A 358 15.06 10.60 -19.80
N TYR A 359 15.28 9.69 -18.85
CA TYR A 359 16.59 9.53 -18.18
C TYR A 359 17.67 8.95 -19.10
N THR A 360 17.27 8.24 -20.16
CA THR A 360 18.18 7.65 -21.15
C THR A 360 18.36 8.51 -22.40
N ASN A 361 17.63 9.63 -22.53
CA ASN A 361 17.84 10.59 -23.62
C ASN A 361 19.24 11.24 -23.52
N THR A 362 19.84 11.59 -24.66
CA THR A 362 21.15 12.28 -24.73
C THR A 362 21.10 13.69 -24.13
N ASN A 363 19.95 14.35 -24.17
CA ASN A 363 19.81 15.76 -23.79
C ASN A 363 19.24 16.01 -22.38
N TYR A 364 18.94 14.97 -21.60
CA TYR A 364 18.35 15.15 -20.25
C TYR A 364 19.22 16.00 -19.31
N TRP A 365 20.53 16.02 -19.56
CA TRP A 365 21.54 16.75 -18.78
C TRP A 365 21.88 18.14 -19.32
N ALA A 366 21.45 18.46 -20.54
CA ALA A 366 21.87 19.68 -21.23
C ALA A 366 21.09 20.93 -20.81
N LYS A 367 20.03 20.78 -20.01
CA LYS A 367 19.27 21.89 -19.44
C LYS A 367 19.60 22.03 -17.95
N PRO A 368 20.20 23.15 -17.51
CA PRO A 368 20.28 23.47 -16.09
C PRO A 368 18.89 23.46 -15.47
N ARG A 369 18.80 23.06 -14.20
CA ARG A 369 17.55 23.05 -13.42
C ARG A 369 16.97 24.44 -13.26
#